data_AF-A0A6M3K2E2-F1
#
_entry.id   AF-A0A6M3K2E2-F1
#
_cell.length_a   1.000
_cell.length_b   1.000
_cell.length_c   1.000
_cell.angle_alpha   90.00
_cell.angle_beta   90.00
_cell.angle_gamma   90.00
#
_symmetry.space_group_name_H-M   'P 1'
#
loop_
_entity.id
_entity.type
_entity.pdbx_description
1 polymer ?
#
loop_
_entity_poly.entity_id
_entity_poly.type
_entity_poly.pdbx_seq_one_letter_code
_entity_poly.pdbx_strand_id
1 'polypeptide(L)' 'MLEKIIVIDQIEVTEFGHVQVRQATKVFEDGKELSKSYHRHVLSPGDSLEGQDEKVQRIAKAAWTPEVVTAYKAQINAL' A
#
# COMPACT_ATOMS: atom_id res chain seq x y z
N MET A 1 26.01 -12.78 -10.88
CA MET A 1 25.57 -11.37 -10.78
C MET A 1 24.49 -11.28 -9.70
N LEU A 2 24.69 -10.44 -8.68
CA LEU A 2 23.70 -10.21 -7.64
C LEU A 2 22.82 -9.00 -7.98
N GLU A 3 21.50 -9.18 -7.96
CA GLU A 3 20.52 -8.14 -8.22
C GLU A 3 19.57 -7.99 -7.03
N LYS A 4 19.23 -6.74 -6.68
CA LYS A 4 18.23 -6.42 -5.66
C LYS A 4 17.09 -5.63 -6.29
N ILE A 5 15.88 -6.18 -6.22
CA ILE A 5 14.66 -5.54 -6.72
C ILE A 5 13.80 -5.13 -5.53
N ILE A 6 13.41 -3.86 -5.46
CA ILE A 6 12.44 -3.34 -4.50
C ILE A 6 11.22 -2.90 -5.28
N VAL A 7 10.05 -3.45 -4.97
CA VAL A 7 8.82 -3.18 -5.72
C VAL A 7 7.60 -3.25 -4.81
N ILE A 8 6.61 -2.39 -5.06
CA ILE A 8 5.26 -2.57 -4.52
C ILE A 8 4.60 -3.71 -5.31
N ASP A 9 4.54 -4.91 -4.72
CA ASP A 9 4.06 -6.11 -5.41
C ASP A 9 2.58 -6.38 -5.19
N GLN A 10 1.95 -5.70 -4.22
CA GLN A 10 0.52 -5.82 -3.92
C GLN A 10 -0.01 -4.52 -3.33
N ILE A 11 -1.21 -4.14 -3.78
CA ILE A 11 -2.04 -3.07 -3.22
C ILE A 11 -3.46 -3.63 -3.14
N GLU A 12 -4.05 -3.62 -1.96
CA GLU A 12 -5.40 -4.14 -1.69
C GLU A 12 -6.25 -3.04 -1.04
N VAL A 13 -7.46 -2.84 -1.53
CA VAL A 13 -8.44 -1.92 -0.96
C VAL A 13 -9.48 -2.74 -0.21
N THR A 14 -9.66 -2.49 1.09
CA THR A 14 -10.67 -3.19 1.91
C THR A 14 -12.06 -2.61 1.72
N GLU A 15 -13.08 -3.29 2.23
CA GLU A 15 -14.47 -2.82 2.21
C GLU A 15 -14.66 -1.41 2.79
N PHE A 16 -13.91 -1.07 3.85
CA PHE A 16 -13.93 0.26 4.48
C PHE A 16 -12.93 1.24 3.86
N GLY A 17 -12.41 0.95 2.67
CA GLY A 17 -11.50 1.82 1.94
C GLY A 17 -10.08 1.88 2.50
N HIS A 18 -9.66 1.01 3.43
CA HIS A 18 -8.26 0.98 3.83
C HIS A 18 -7.40 0.44 2.70
N VAL A 19 -6.25 1.07 2.47
CA VAL A 19 -5.30 0.65 1.44
C VAL A 19 -4.16 -0.10 2.11
N GLN A 20 -4.12 -1.41 1.93
CA GLN A 20 -3.03 -2.26 2.40
C GLN A 20 -1.96 -2.37 1.31
N VAL A 21 -0.74 -1.97 1.65
CA VAL A 21 0.39 -1.92 0.71
C VAL A 21 1.43 -2.93 1.13
N ARG A 22 1.96 -3.68 0.16
CA ARG A 22 3.11 -4.56 0.36
C ARG A 22 4.25 -4.20 -0.57
N GLN A 23 5.40 -3.91 0.03
CA GLN A 23 6.67 -3.81 -0.65
C GLN A 23 7.43 -5.14 -0.52
N ALA A 24 7.82 -5.71 -1.65
CA ALA A 24 8.71 -6.85 -1.71
C ALA A 24 10.14 -6.39 -2.01
N THR A 25 11.10 -6.86 -1.20
CA THR A 25 12.53 -6.82 -1.53
C THR A 25 12.96 -8.21 -1.95
N LYS A 26 13.43 -8.36 -3.18
CA LYS A 26 13.88 -9.63 -3.77
C LYS A 26 15.37 -9.55 -4.08
N VAL A 27 16.11 -10.61 -3.77
CA VAL A 27 17.54 -10.73 -4.12
C VAL A 27 17.70 -11.92 -5.06
N PHE A 28 18.35 -11.69 -6.20
CA PHE A 28 18.63 -12.70 -7.22
C PHE A 28 20.13 -12.92 -7.40
N GLU A 29 20.53 -14.15 -7.71
CA GLU A 29 21.86 -14.50 -8.19
C GLU A 29 21.73 -15.27 -9.51
N ASP A 30 22.30 -14.71 -10.58
CA ASP A 30 22.28 -15.32 -11.92
C ASP A 30 20.88 -15.73 -12.37
N GLY A 31 19.89 -14.86 -12.09
CA GLY A 31 18.49 -15.04 -12.45
C GLY A 31 17.68 -15.92 -11.49
N LYS A 32 18.31 -16.55 -10.48
CA LYS A 32 17.61 -17.34 -9.46
C LYS A 32 17.31 -16.48 -8.23
N GLU A 33 16.05 -16.46 -7.80
CA GLU A 33 15.65 -15.79 -6.55
C GLU A 33 16.30 -16.51 -5.35
N LEU A 34 17.12 -15.79 -4.58
CA LEU A 34 17.77 -16.30 -3.38
C LEU A 34 16.96 -16.02 -2.12
N SER A 35 16.39 -14.82 -2.02
CA SER A 35 15.61 -14.41 -0.86
C SER A 35 14.57 -13.37 -1.22
N LYS A 36 13.52 -13.34 -0.39
CA LYS A 36 12.44 -12.37 -0.49
C LYS A 36 11.97 -11.97 0.90
N SER A 37 11.86 -10.67 1.15
CA SER A 37 11.28 -10.10 2.36
C SER A 37 10.18 -9.11 2.02
N TYR A 38 9.29 -8.89 2.99
CA TYR A 38 8.13 -8.03 2.83
C TYR A 38 8.10 -6.95 3.91
N HIS A 39 7.80 -5.72 3.50
CA HIS A 39 7.34 -4.65 4.37
C HIS A 39 5.87 -4.36 4.04
N ARG A 40 5.03 -4.25 5.07
CA ARG A 40 3.60 -3.95 4.91
C ARG A 40 3.22 -2.76 5.75
N HIS A 41 2.39 -1.91 5.18
CA HIS A 41 1.76 -0.79 5.89
C HIS A 41 0.33 -0.62 5.38
N VAL A 42 -0.47 0.10 6.16
CA VAL A 42 -1.87 0.38 5.85
C VAL A 42 -2.05 1.89 5.87
N LEU A 43 -2.80 2.40 4.91
CA LEU A 43 -3.27 3.78 4.86
C LEU A 43 -4.78 3.78 5.09
N SER A 44 -5.24 4.63 5.98
CA SER A 44 -6.64 4.82 6.31
C SER A 44 -7.28 5.88 5.41
N PRO A 45 -8.59 5.83 5.15
CA PRO A 45 -9.25 6.84 4.34
C PRO A 45 -8.99 8.28 4.81
N GLY A 46 -8.35 9.07 3.94
CA GLY A 46 -8.03 10.48 4.20
C GLY A 46 -6.65 10.71 4.83
N ASP A 47 -5.83 9.68 5.02
CA ASP A 47 -4.41 9.84 5.38
C ASP A 47 -3.63 10.62 4.31
N SER A 48 -2.51 11.23 4.70
CA SER A 48 -1.59 11.85 3.75
C SER A 48 -0.97 10.79 2.83
N LEU A 49 -0.92 11.10 1.53
CA LEU A 49 -0.29 10.25 0.51
C LEU A 49 1.13 10.71 0.15
N GLU A 50 1.67 11.69 0.87
CA GLU A 50 3.04 12.17 0.68
C GLU A 50 4.04 11.03 0.94
N GLY A 51 5.06 10.93 0.07
CA GLY A 51 6.07 9.88 0.15
C GLY A 51 5.61 8.46 -0.24
N GLN A 52 4.33 8.26 -0.57
CA GLN A 52 3.86 6.97 -1.09
C GLN A 52 4.22 6.80 -2.57
N ASP A 53 4.43 5.55 -2.99
CA ASP A 53 4.60 5.18 -4.40
C ASP A 53 3.43 5.67 -5.25
N GLU A 54 3.69 6.16 -6.48
CA GLU A 54 2.66 6.73 -7.34
C GLU A 54 1.47 5.78 -7.59
N LYS A 55 1.70 4.46 -7.67
CA LYS A 55 0.63 3.49 -7.87
C LYS A 55 -0.27 3.41 -6.65
N VAL A 56 0.32 3.45 -5.46
CA VAL A 56 -0.41 3.52 -4.18
C VAL A 56 -1.24 4.80 -4.14
N GLN A 57 -0.65 5.95 -4.50
CA GLN A 57 -1.38 7.22 -4.50
C GLN A 57 -2.59 7.19 -5.45
N ARG A 58 -2.43 6.63 -6.66
CA ARG A 58 -3.53 6.56 -7.64
C ARG A 58 -4.67 5.66 -7.16
N ILE A 59 -4.34 4.50 -6.59
CA ILE A 59 -5.35 3.56 -6.07
C ILE A 59 -6.06 4.15 -4.85
N ALA A 60 -5.32 4.77 -3.92
CA ALA A 60 -5.91 5.42 -2.76
C ALA A 60 -6.87 6.55 -3.17
N LYS A 61 -6.46 7.42 -4.10
CA LYS A 61 -7.33 8.50 -4.62
C LYS A 61 -8.57 7.96 -5.34
N ALA A 62 -8.48 6.82 -6.01
CA ALA A 62 -9.63 6.18 -6.66
C ALA A 62 -10.59 5.55 -5.65
N ALA A 63 -10.08 4.99 -4.55
CA ALA A 63 -10.89 4.36 -3.51
C ALA A 63 -11.50 5.36 -2.52
N TRP A 64 -10.80 6.46 -2.22
CA TRP A 64 -11.18 7.44 -1.19
C TRP A 64 -12.04 8.55 -1.78
N THR A 65 -13.28 8.21 -2.11
CA THR A 65 -14.29 9.24 -2.41
C THR A 65 -14.58 10.08 -1.15
N PRO A 66 -15.14 11.30 -1.29
CA PRO A 66 -15.53 12.12 -0.15
C PRO A 66 -16.46 11.40 0.84
N GLU A 67 -17.33 10.52 0.36
CA GLU A 67 -18.27 9.72 1.16
C GLU A 67 -17.52 8.69 2.00
N VAL A 68 -16.55 7.96 1.42
CA VAL A 68 -15.72 6.97 2.12
C VAL A 68 -14.91 7.63 3.23
N VAL A 69 -14.26 8.77 2.94
CA VAL A 69 -13.48 9.50 3.94
C VAL A 69 -14.37 10.03 5.06
N THR A 70 -15.56 10.55 4.72
CA THR A 70 -16.54 11.02 5.72
C THR A 70 -17.03 9.87 6.60
N ALA A 71 -17.37 8.73 6.00
CA ALA A 71 -17.83 7.55 6.73
C ALA A 71 -16.77 7.03 7.71
N TYR A 72 -15.51 6.94 7.28
CA TYR A 72 -14.40 6.55 8.15
C TYR A 72 -14.20 7.52 9.32
N LYS A 73 -14.21 8.83 9.05
CA LYS A 73 -14.10 9.86 10.11
C LYS A 73 -15.24 9.78 11.12
N ALA A 74 -16.46 9.50 10.67
CA ALA A 74 -17.59 9.30 11.56
C ALA A 74 -17.42 8.05 12.44
N GLN A 75 -16.91 6.95 11.88
CA GLN A 75 -16.63 5.71 12.60
C GLN A 75 -15.60 5.90 13.73
N ILE A 76 -14.47 6.57 13.45
CA ILE A 76 -13.41 6.77 14.45
C ILE A 76 -13.79 7.76 15.55
N ASN A 77 -14.66 8.74 15.26
CA ASN A 77 -15.15 9.70 16.26
C ASN A 77 -16.24 9.12 17.18
N ALA A 78 -16.83 7.99 16.80
CA ALA A 78 -17.85 7.29 17.58
C ALA A 78 -17.25 6.26 18.57
N LEU A 79 -15.92 6.13 18.61
CA LEU A 79 -15.14 5.32 19.56
C LEU A 79 -14.69 6.15 20.76
#